data_AF-A0A8T3SA10-F1
#
_entry.id   AF-A0A8T3SA10-F1
#
_cell.length_a   1.000
_cell.length_b   1.000
_cell.length_c   1.000
_cell.angle_alpha   90.00
_cell.angle_beta   90.00
_cell.angle_gamma   90.00
#
_symmetry.space_group_name_H-M   'P 1'
#
loop_
_entity.id
_entity.type
_entity.pdbx_description
1 polymer ?
#
loop_
_entity_poly.entity_id
_entity_poly.type
_entity_poly.pdbx_seq_one_letter_code
_entity_poly.pdbx_strand_id
1 'polypeptide(L)'
;MSTFLRNRASGVVLTATIVGLALATAYIHSTLGGLLFTLNALGYLGLAGLVVIGAVAPIAMVQRFSWFPRLALIGYTAMTIAGYLVMGPYFPLGFIAKGIEVAMVTLLV
;
A
#
# COMPACT_ATOMS: atom_id res chain seq x y z
N MET A 1 4.95 -17.65 -15.19
CA MET A 1 5.18 -16.24 -14.82
C MET A 1 6.66 -15.94 -15.02
N SER A 2 6.95 -15.40 -16.19
CA SER A 2 8.27 -15.11 -16.77
C SER A 2 9.11 -14.17 -15.90
N THR A 3 10.31 -14.61 -15.53
CA THR A 3 11.64 -13.98 -15.69
C THR A 3 11.75 -12.46 -16.00
N PHE A 4 10.90 -11.58 -15.48
CA PHE A 4 10.89 -10.15 -15.82
C PHE A 4 11.57 -9.23 -14.79
N LEU A 5 11.97 -9.71 -13.62
CA LEU A 5 12.48 -8.86 -12.52
C LEU A 5 13.76 -9.38 -11.85
N ARG A 6 14.75 -9.83 -12.63
CA ARG A 6 16.07 -10.23 -12.10
C ARG A 6 17.10 -9.10 -12.19
N ASN A 7 16.74 -7.88 -11.79
CA ASN A 7 17.72 -6.81 -11.58
C ASN A 7 17.39 -6.02 -10.31
N ARG A 8 18.39 -5.82 -9.42
CA ARG A 8 18.18 -5.15 -8.12
C ARG A 8 17.51 -3.78 -8.28
N ALA A 9 17.89 -3.03 -9.31
CA ALA A 9 17.33 -1.71 -9.62
C ALA A 9 15.80 -1.75 -9.85
N SER A 10 15.30 -2.71 -10.64
CA SER A 10 13.85 -2.83 -10.91
C SER A 10 13.05 -3.15 -9.64
N GLY A 11 13.57 -4.01 -8.78
CA GLY A 11 12.95 -4.33 -7.49
C GLY A 11 12.93 -3.14 -6.53
N VAL A 12 14.00 -2.32 -6.53
CA VAL A 12 14.08 -1.09 -5.75
C VAL A 12 13.06 -0.06 -6.25
N VAL A 13 13.01 0.20 -7.57
CA VAL A 13 12.06 1.15 -8.16
C VAL A 13 10.63 0.73 -7.86
N LEU A 14 10.27 -0.54 -8.11
CA LEU A 14 8.93 -1.05 -7.82
C LEU A 14 8.55 -0.88 -6.34
N THR A 15 9.47 -1.23 -5.43
CA THR A 15 9.23 -1.10 -3.99
C THR A 15 9.07 0.36 -3.59
N ALA A 16 9.92 1.25 -4.10
CA ALA A 16 9.83 2.69 -3.84
C ALA A 16 8.51 3.28 -4.36
N THR A 17 8.06 2.88 -5.55
CA THR A 17 6.76 3.30 -6.10
C THR A 17 5.60 2.83 -5.24
N ILE A 18 5.56 1.55 -4.84
CA ILE A 18 4.52 1.00 -3.96
C ILE A 18 4.49 1.77 -2.62
N VAL A 19 5.65 1.97 -2.00
CA VAL A 19 5.77 2.71 -0.74
C VAL A 19 5.31 4.16 -0.92
N GLY A 20 5.70 4.82 -2.02
CA GLY A 20 5.27 6.18 -2.33
C GLY A 20 3.75 6.31 -2.48
N LEU A 21 3.11 5.36 -3.18
CA LEU A 21 1.65 5.33 -3.32
C LEU A 21 0.95 5.07 -1.97
N ALA A 22 1.47 4.16 -1.16
CA ALA A 22 0.95 3.90 0.18
C ALA A 22 1.06 5.13 1.08
N LEU A 23 2.19 5.83 1.06
CA LEU A 23 2.41 7.05 1.84
C LEU A 23 1.54 8.21 1.34
N ALA A 24 1.37 8.37 0.03
CA ALA A 24 0.45 9.35 -0.54
C ALA A 24 -0.99 9.07 -0.09
N THR A 25 -1.41 7.81 -0.10
CA THR A 25 -2.73 7.38 0.37
C THR A 25 -2.88 7.64 1.87
N ALA A 26 -1.86 7.34 2.68
CA ALA A 26 -1.84 7.61 4.11
C ALA A 26 -1.98 9.10 4.40
N TYR A 27 -1.23 9.94 3.68
CA TYR A 27 -1.30 11.39 3.80
C TYR A 27 -2.71 11.90 3.47
N ILE A 28 -3.30 11.49 2.35
CA ILE A 28 -4.67 11.89 2.02
C ILE A 28 -5.64 11.48 3.12
N HIS A 29 -5.59 10.24 3.61
CA HIS A 29 -6.47 9.80 4.69
C HIS A 29 -6.26 10.60 5.99
N SER A 30 -5.04 11.04 6.28
CA SER A 30 -4.75 11.85 7.46
C SER A 30 -5.38 13.25 7.41
N THR A 31 -5.66 13.80 6.22
CA THR A 31 -6.25 15.14 6.06
C THR A 31 -7.78 15.14 6.07
N LEU A 32 -8.42 13.97 5.93
CA LEU A 32 -9.88 13.86 5.86
C LEU A 32 -10.59 13.90 7.22
N GLY A 33 -9.86 13.63 8.31
CA GLY A 33 -10.38 13.63 9.68
C GLY A 33 -11.35 12.48 9.99
N GLY A 34 -11.66 12.29 11.27
CA GLY A 34 -12.53 11.21 11.74
C GLY A 34 -11.82 9.86 11.90
N LEU A 35 -12.37 9.02 12.79
CA LEU A 35 -11.70 7.81 13.26
C LEU A 35 -11.33 6.84 12.13
N LEU A 36 -12.26 6.57 11.21
CA LEU A 36 -12.03 5.60 10.13
C LEU A 36 -10.91 6.04 9.18
N PHE A 37 -10.89 7.31 8.78
CA PHE A 37 -9.83 7.84 7.92
C PHE A 37 -8.48 7.89 8.66
N THR A 38 -8.46 8.24 9.95
CA THR A 38 -7.24 8.16 10.77
C THR A 38 -6.70 6.74 10.86
N LEU A 39 -7.56 5.74 11.11
CA LEU A 39 -7.16 4.34 11.14
C LEU A 39 -6.64 3.86 9.78
N ASN A 40 -7.26 4.31 8.68
CA ASN A 40 -6.77 4.04 7.34
C ASN A 40 -5.39 4.63 7.09
N ALA A 41 -5.16 5.89 7.49
CA ALA A 41 -3.86 6.53 7.38
C ALA A 41 -2.76 5.73 8.13
N LEU A 42 -3.05 5.33 9.36
CA LEU A 42 -2.14 4.53 10.18
C LEU A 42 -1.89 3.14 9.59
N GLY A 43 -2.92 2.48 9.05
CA GLY A 43 -2.78 1.18 8.41
C GLY A 43 -1.88 1.23 7.18
N TYR A 44 -2.07 2.22 6.31
CA TYR A 44 -1.18 2.44 5.16
C TYR A 44 0.26 2.76 5.56
N LEU A 45 0.44 3.64 6.56
CA LEU A 45 1.76 3.99 7.07
C LEU A 45 2.49 2.78 7.65
N GLY A 46 1.79 1.97 8.47
CA GLY A 46 2.33 0.76 9.07
C GLY A 46 2.71 -0.29 8.02
N LEU A 47 1.83 -0.54 7.05
CA LEU A 47 2.10 -1.50 5.98
C LEU A 47 3.22 -1.03 5.04
N ALA A 48 3.31 0.26 4.73
CA ALA A 48 4.44 0.84 4.00
C ALA A 48 5.77 0.59 4.75
N GLY A 49 5.78 0.80 6.07
CA GLY A 49 6.93 0.47 6.92
C GLY A 49 7.31 -1.01 6.87
N LEU A 50 6.33 -1.91 6.96
CA LEU A 50 6.55 -3.35 6.86
C LEU A 50 7.06 -3.79 5.47
N VAL A 51 6.60 -3.16 4.39
CA VAL A 51 7.13 -3.39 3.04
C VAL A 51 8.60 -2.99 2.97
N VAL A 52 8.98 -1.83 3.53
CA VAL A 52 10.39 -1.39 3.58
C VAL A 52 11.23 -2.38 4.40
N ILE A 53 10.76 -2.76 5.59
CA ILE A 53 11.45 -3.73 6.46
C ILE A 53 11.64 -5.06 5.72
N GLY A 54 10.59 -5.57 5.06
CA GLY A 54 10.66 -6.79 4.25
C GLY A 54 11.65 -6.71 3.09
N ALA A 55 11.90 -5.51 2.56
CA ALA A 55 12.82 -5.30 1.44
C ALA A 55 14.29 -5.15 1.87
N VAL A 56 14.59 -4.64 3.08
CA VAL A 56 15.96 -4.27 3.47
C VAL A 56 16.52 -5.02 4.67
N ALA A 57 15.67 -5.60 5.54
CA ALA A 57 16.16 -6.19 6.78
C ALA A 57 16.94 -7.50 6.54
N PRO A 58 18.18 -7.64 7.05
CA PRO A 58 19.00 -8.84 6.88
C PRO A 58 18.67 -9.94 7.91
N ILE A 59 17.38 -10.13 8.24
CA ILE A 59 16.92 -11.08 9.26
C ILE A 59 16.28 -12.28 8.55
N ALA A 60 16.75 -13.50 8.82
CA ALA A 60 16.29 -14.72 8.15
C ALA A 60 14.75 -14.91 8.23
N MET A 61 14.16 -14.62 9.38
CA MET A 61 12.70 -14.67 9.58
C MET A 61 11.97 -13.64 8.68
N VAL A 62 12.50 -12.42 8.58
CA VAL A 62 11.90 -11.36 7.74
C VAL A 62 12.01 -11.74 6.26
N GLN A 63 13.14 -12.27 5.82
CA GLN A 63 13.34 -12.70 4.44
C GLN A 63 12.34 -13.80 4.05
N ARG A 64 12.10 -14.77 4.95
CA ARG A 64 11.12 -15.85 4.75
C ARG A 64 9.68 -15.35 4.57
N PHE A 65 9.33 -14.26 5.25
CA PHE A 65 7.97 -13.68 5.24
C PHE A 65 7.89 -12.32 4.54
N SER A 66 8.89 -11.96 3.73
CA SER A 66 8.95 -10.67 3.02
C SER A 66 7.82 -10.44 2.02
N TRP A 67 7.14 -11.51 1.61
CA TRP A 67 5.94 -11.47 0.77
C TRP A 67 4.68 -11.04 1.53
N PHE A 68 4.63 -11.26 2.85
CA PHE A 68 3.42 -11.04 3.65
C PHE A 68 2.97 -9.58 3.69
N PRO A 69 3.85 -8.58 3.92
CA PRO A 69 3.45 -7.17 3.89
C PRO A 69 2.82 -6.73 2.56
N ARG A 70 3.30 -7.27 1.44
CA ARG A 70 2.73 -6.99 0.11
C ARG A 70 1.31 -7.55 -0.01
N LEU A 71 1.10 -8.80 0.41
CA LEU A 71 -0.23 -9.40 0.41
C LEU A 71 -1.19 -8.67 1.36
N ALA A 72 -0.71 -8.32 2.56
CA ALA A 72 -1.47 -7.54 3.53
C ALA A 72 -1.86 -6.17 2.95
N LEU A 73 -0.96 -5.50 2.22
CA LEU A 73 -1.24 -4.25 1.54
C LEU A 73 -2.30 -4.41 0.45
N ILE A 74 -2.28 -5.47 -0.35
CA ILE A 74 -3.35 -5.77 -1.32
C ILE A 74 -4.69 -5.90 -0.61
N GLY A 75 -4.77 -6.79 0.40
CA GLY A 75 -6.02 -7.05 1.12
C GLY A 75 -6.56 -5.82 1.83
N TYR A 76 -5.68 -5.06 2.48
CA TYR A 76 -6.04 -3.81 3.15
C TYR A 76 -6.61 -2.78 2.17
N THR A 77 -5.91 -2.58 1.06
CA THR A 77 -6.32 -1.63 0.01
C THR A 77 -7.65 -2.04 -0.64
N ALA A 78 -7.86 -3.34 -0.87
CA ALA A 78 -9.13 -3.83 -1.39
C ALA A 78 -10.28 -3.52 -0.41
N MET A 79 -10.06 -3.66 0.90
CA MET A 79 -11.05 -3.34 1.93
C MET A 79 -11.33 -1.83 2.02
N THR A 80 -10.33 -0.96 1.89
CA THR A 80 -10.57 0.50 1.89
C THR A 80 -11.31 0.95 0.63
N ILE A 81 -11.04 0.34 -0.53
CA ILE A 81 -11.79 0.59 -1.78
C ILE A 81 -13.24 0.14 -1.57
N ALA A 82 -13.47 -1.12 -1.18
CA ALA A 82 -14.81 -1.66 -0.98
C ALA A 82 -15.60 -0.86 0.06
N GLY A 83 -14.99 -0.54 1.20
CA GLY A 83 -15.62 0.28 2.24
C GLY A 83 -16.04 1.65 1.74
N TYR A 84 -15.22 2.30 0.91
CA TYR A 84 -15.58 3.58 0.29
C TYR A 84 -16.71 3.43 -0.75
N LEU A 85 -16.74 2.35 -1.52
CA LEU A 85 -17.82 2.09 -2.48
C LEU A 85 -19.16 1.69 -1.82
N VAL A 86 -19.14 1.26 -0.57
CA VAL A 86 -20.34 0.87 0.19
C VAL A 86 -20.90 2.03 1.01
N MET A 87 -20.03 2.74 1.74
CA MET A 87 -20.44 3.76 2.72
C MET A 87 -19.63 5.06 2.61
N GLY A 88 -18.97 5.29 1.48
CA GLY A 88 -18.15 6.48 1.29
C GLY A 88 -18.99 7.76 1.16
N PRO A 89 -18.42 8.91 1.55
CA PRO A 89 -19.04 10.23 1.33
C PRO A 89 -18.95 10.75 -0.11
N TYR A 90 -18.35 9.99 -1.04
CA TYR A 90 -18.29 10.26 -2.49
C TYR A 90 -17.86 11.68 -2.91
N PHE A 91 -16.72 12.16 -2.43
CA PHE A 91 -16.13 13.45 -2.82
C PHE A 91 -14.90 13.29 -3.74
N PRO A 92 -14.49 14.32 -4.51
CA PRO A 92 -13.44 14.21 -5.52
C PRO A 92 -12.11 13.67 -5.00
N LEU A 93 -11.62 14.21 -3.87
CA LEU A 93 -10.36 13.76 -3.26
C LEU A 93 -10.42 12.27 -2.82
N GLY A 94 -11.60 11.77 -2.45
CA GLY A 94 -11.81 10.35 -2.14
C GLY A 94 -11.64 9.47 -3.37
N PHE A 95 -12.18 9.88 -4.53
CA PHE A 95 -11.95 9.17 -5.80
C PHE A 95 -10.49 9.24 -6.27
N ILE A 96 -9.80 10.37 -6.04
CA ILE A 96 -8.36 10.47 -6.30
C ILE A 96 -7.60 9.44 -5.45
N ALA A 97 -7.92 9.33 -4.15
CA ALA A 97 -7.33 8.30 -3.29
C ALA A 97 -7.63 6.88 -3.80
N LYS A 98 -8.86 6.58 -4.22
CA LYS A 98 -9.20 5.27 -4.82
C LYS A 98 -8.38 4.99 -6.09
N GLY A 99 -8.11 6.01 -6.92
CA GLY A 99 -7.24 5.85 -8.09
C GLY A 99 -5.81 5.46 -7.74
N ILE A 100 -5.23 6.09 -6.71
CA ILE A 100 -3.91 5.74 -6.17
C ILE A 100 -3.90 4.32 -5.62
N GLU A 101 -4.95 3.94 -4.88
CA GLU A 101 -5.13 2.61 -4.32
C GLU A 101 -5.19 1.52 -5.41
N VAL A 102 -5.94 1.77 -6.50
CA VAL A 102 -6.01 0.85 -7.65
C VAL A 102 -4.64 0.72 -8.33
N ALA A 103 -3.92 1.82 -8.54
CA ALA A 103 -2.58 1.79 -9.10
C ALA A 103 -1.61 0.98 -8.21
N MET A 104 -1.70 1.15 -6.89
CA MET A 104 -0.91 0.40 -5.92
C MET A 104 -1.20 -1.10 -5.98
N VAL A 105 -2.48 -1.51 -6.00
CA VAL A 105 -2.86 -2.93 -6.16
C VAL A 105 -2.35 -3.48 -7.48
N THR A 106 -2.42 -2.71 -8.57
CA THR A 106 -1.95 -3.12 -9.90
C THR A 106 -0.45 -3.41 -9.91
N LEU A 107 0.35 -2.65 -9.15
CA LEU A 107 1.80 -2.87 -9.02
C LEU A 107 2.15 -4.04 -8.08
N LEU A 108 1.22 -4.48 -7.22
CA LEU A 108 1.43 -5.55 -6.25
C LEU A 108 1.10 -6.94 -6.80
N VAL A 109 0.29 -7.02 -7.87
CA VAL A 109 -0.13 -8.25 -8.56
C VAL A 109 0.83 -8.58 -9.71
#